data_AF-A0A3D3M362-F1
#
_entry.id   AF-A0A3D3M362-F1
#
_cell.length_a   1.000
_cell.length_b   1.000
_cell.length_c   1.000
_cell.angle_alpha   90.00
_cell.angle_beta   90.00
_cell.angle_gamma   90.00
#
_symmetry.space_group_name_H-M   'P 1'
#
loop_
_entity.id
_entity.type
_entity.pdbx_description
1 polymer ?
#
loop_
_entity_poly.entity_id
_entity_poly.type
_entity_poly.pdbx_seq_one_letter_code
_entity_poly.pdbx_strand_id
1 'polypeptide(L)'
;MAAEAGLFASIVIVGWLVRFYLPGYMKEKGKNLATKEDVADITNKIEQVKAEYAKQLEHYKSGIWQTQQRFLQMQEVERLKVETFKKAVVDVAKITDIVSNYQLQISIAEMNSAIAQMAHGKKNEELEKVSWDMYREHEDKAAKLYSDFRGLIVELGGTFALFSVYFKPILTESLHRILTMAHGAAELKMSSAEFRERLEAEYNKGHDLNEIRQIVGQHYDTLWDV
;
A
#
# COMPACT_ATOMS: atom_id res chain seq x y z
N MET A 1 -36.30 102.99 -38.27
CA MET A 1 -35.00 103.13 -38.95
C MET A 1 -33.81 102.73 -38.06
N ALA A 2 -33.59 103.29 -36.86
CA ALA A 2 -32.44 102.89 -36.02
C ALA A 2 -32.48 101.44 -35.49
N ALA A 3 -33.67 100.93 -35.15
CA ALA A 3 -33.86 99.55 -34.67
C ALA A 3 -33.60 98.49 -35.76
N GLU A 4 -33.97 98.77 -37.01
CA GLU A 4 -33.79 97.85 -38.14
C GLU A 4 -32.33 97.77 -38.60
N ALA A 5 -31.60 98.89 -38.57
CA ALA A 5 -30.17 98.93 -38.83
C ALA A 5 -29.35 98.16 -37.77
N GLY A 6 -29.76 98.25 -36.50
CA GLY A 6 -29.15 97.47 -35.41
C GLY A 6 -29.39 95.96 -35.56
N LEU A 7 -30.57 95.55 -36.03
CA LEU A 7 -30.89 94.14 -36.31
C LEU A 7 -30.08 93.60 -37.49
N PHE A 8 -29.89 94.42 -38.53
CA PHE A 8 -29.10 94.01 -39.70
C PHE A 8 -27.61 93.88 -39.34
N ALA A 9 -27.07 94.83 -38.57
CA ALA A 9 -25.70 94.77 -38.08
C ALA A 9 -25.47 93.56 -37.15
N SER A 10 -26.43 93.23 -36.29
CA SER A 10 -26.32 92.04 -35.42
C SER A 10 -26.32 90.73 -36.22
N ILE A 11 -27.15 90.61 -37.25
CA ILE A 11 -27.17 89.44 -38.15
C ILE A 11 -25.83 89.29 -38.89
N VAL A 12 -25.25 90.38 -39.39
CA VAL A 12 -23.95 90.36 -40.08
C VAL A 12 -22.84 89.95 -39.12
N ILE A 13 -22.82 90.46 -37.88
CA ILE A 13 -21.83 90.09 -36.86
C ILE A 13 -21.96 88.62 -36.46
N VAL A 14 -23.19 88.13 -36.25
CA VAL A 14 -23.46 86.72 -35.95
C VAL A 14 -23.04 85.84 -37.13
N GLY A 15 -23.38 86.21 -38.36
CA GLY A 15 -22.97 85.49 -39.57
C GLY A 15 -21.44 85.44 -39.74
N TRP A 16 -20.75 86.54 -39.41
CA TRP A 16 -19.29 86.63 -39.44
C TRP A 16 -18.65 85.73 -38.36
N LEU A 17 -19.15 85.78 -37.11
CA LEU A 17 -18.69 84.90 -36.03
C LEU A 17 -18.90 83.42 -36.36
N VAL A 18 -20.07 83.06 -36.89
CA VAL A 18 -20.36 81.67 -37.30
C VAL A 18 -19.41 81.23 -38.43
N ARG A 19 -19.14 82.08 -39.42
CA ARG A 19 -18.27 81.73 -40.55
C ARG A 19 -16.81 81.51 -40.15
N PHE A 20 -16.30 82.26 -39.17
CA PHE A 20 -14.88 82.17 -38.78
C PHE A 20 -14.61 81.23 -37.59
N TYR A 21 -15.49 81.15 -36.60
CA TYR A 21 -15.23 80.39 -35.36
C TYR A 21 -15.80 78.96 -35.38
N LEU A 22 -16.94 78.74 -36.03
CA LEU A 22 -17.61 77.43 -36.06
C LEU A 22 -16.77 76.33 -36.73
N PRO A 23 -16.07 76.58 -37.87
CA PRO A 23 -15.25 75.54 -38.52
C PRO A 23 -14.07 75.09 -37.66
N GLY A 24 -13.40 76.03 -36.97
CA GLY A 24 -12.29 75.73 -36.07
C GLY A 24 -12.73 74.92 -34.85
N TYR A 25 -13.86 75.29 -34.24
CA TYR A 25 -14.45 74.55 -33.12
C TYR A 25 -14.87 73.12 -33.53
N MET A 26 -15.53 72.96 -34.68
CA MET A 26 -15.94 71.64 -35.18
C MET A 26 -14.74 70.75 -35.51
N LYS A 27 -13.66 71.32 -36.06
CA LYS A 27 -12.40 70.60 -36.32
C LYS A 27 -11.77 70.09 -35.03
N GLU A 28 -11.66 70.94 -34.01
CA GLU A 28 -11.08 70.56 -32.72
C GLU A 28 -11.98 69.56 -31.97
N LYS A 29 -13.30 69.74 -32.05
CA LYS A 29 -14.28 68.79 -31.49
C LYS A 29 -14.19 67.42 -32.17
N GLY A 30 -14.07 67.38 -33.49
CA GLY A 30 -13.87 66.14 -34.25
C GLY A 30 -12.56 65.44 -33.92
N LYS A 31 -11.46 66.19 -33.79
CA LYS A 31 -10.15 65.69 -33.36
C LYS A 31 -10.18 65.11 -31.94
N ASN A 32 -10.88 65.78 -31.03
CA ASN A 32 -11.05 65.30 -29.65
C ASN A 32 -11.95 64.07 -29.57
N LEU A 33 -12.94 63.95 -30.46
CA LEU A 33 -13.78 62.77 -30.56
C LEU A 33 -12.97 61.57 -31.07
N ALA A 34 -12.25 61.72 -32.19
CA ALA A 34 -11.39 60.69 -32.75
C ALA A 34 -10.33 60.22 -31.73
N THR A 35 -9.67 61.15 -31.04
CA THR A 35 -8.70 60.81 -29.97
C THR A 35 -9.36 60.00 -28.84
N LYS A 36 -10.59 60.33 -28.43
CA LYS A 36 -11.30 59.59 -27.38
C LYS A 36 -11.67 58.18 -27.83
N GLU A 37 -12.11 58.03 -29.08
CA GLU A 37 -12.42 56.73 -29.70
C GLU A 37 -11.15 55.87 -29.79
N ASP A 38 -10.03 56.43 -30.24
CA ASP A 38 -8.73 55.72 -30.29
C ASP A 38 -8.27 55.26 -28.90
N VAL A 39 -8.39 56.13 -27.89
CA VAL A 39 -8.06 55.77 -26.50
C VAL A 39 -8.98 54.68 -25.97
N ALA A 40 -10.27 54.72 -26.29
CA ALA A 40 -11.23 53.69 -25.90
C ALA A 40 -10.89 52.35 -26.57
N ASP A 41 -10.58 52.35 -27.86
CA ASP A 41 -10.19 51.16 -28.61
C ASP A 41 -8.89 50.53 -28.11
N ILE A 42 -7.87 51.35 -27.83
CA ILE A 42 -6.63 50.89 -27.20
C ILE A 42 -6.93 50.29 -25.82
N THR A 43 -7.75 50.95 -25.01
CA THR A 43 -8.13 50.45 -23.68
C THR A 43 -8.82 49.09 -23.78
N ASN A 44 -9.78 48.95 -24.70
CA ASN A 44 -10.48 47.68 -24.93
C ASN A 44 -9.52 46.56 -25.35
N LYS A 45 -8.57 46.84 -26.23
CA LYS A 45 -7.53 45.86 -26.62
C LYS A 45 -6.65 45.46 -25.44
N ILE A 46 -6.25 46.41 -24.60
CA ILE A 46 -5.46 46.13 -23.39
C ILE A 46 -6.25 45.23 -22.43
N GLU A 47 -7.52 45.53 -22.18
CA GLU A 47 -8.37 44.72 -21.30
C GLU A 47 -8.61 43.31 -21.88
N GLN A 48 -8.77 43.19 -23.20
CA GLN A 48 -8.86 41.88 -23.87
C GLN A 48 -7.57 41.07 -23.68
N VAL A 49 -6.41 41.69 -23.89
CA VAL A 49 -5.10 41.04 -23.70
C VAL A 49 -4.90 40.62 -22.25
N LYS A 50 -5.25 41.48 -21.27
CA LYS A 50 -5.19 41.14 -19.84
C LYS A 50 -6.11 39.96 -19.51
N ALA A 51 -7.34 39.96 -20.01
CA ALA A 51 -8.29 38.88 -19.79
C ALA A 51 -7.80 37.56 -20.39
N GLU A 52 -7.20 37.61 -21.58
CA GLU A 52 -6.60 36.44 -22.23
C GLU A 52 -5.40 35.92 -21.45
N TYR A 53 -4.48 36.79 -21.01
CA TYR A 53 -3.37 36.41 -20.15
C TYR A 53 -3.83 35.82 -18.82
N ALA A 54 -4.84 36.40 -18.18
CA ALA A 54 -5.39 35.88 -16.93
C ALA A 54 -5.95 34.46 -17.14
N LYS A 55 -6.70 34.25 -18.22
CA LYS A 55 -7.22 32.92 -18.60
C LYS A 55 -6.09 31.91 -18.87
N GLN A 56 -5.08 32.29 -19.64
CA GLN A 56 -3.92 31.43 -19.90
C GLN A 56 -3.17 31.07 -18.61
N LEU A 57 -3.00 32.03 -17.71
CA LEU A 57 -2.35 31.82 -16.42
C LEU A 57 -3.15 30.85 -15.53
N GLU A 58 -4.47 30.97 -15.49
CA GLU A 58 -5.34 30.03 -14.76
C GLU A 58 -5.25 28.62 -15.33
N HIS A 59 -5.28 28.47 -16.66
CA HIS A 59 -5.11 27.16 -17.30
C HIS A 59 -3.74 26.56 -16.98
N TYR A 60 -2.67 27.35 -17.05
CA TYR A 60 -1.32 26.91 -16.72
C TYR A 60 -1.20 26.46 -15.26
N LYS A 61 -1.71 27.28 -14.32
CA LYS A 61 -1.77 26.91 -12.90
C LYS A 61 -2.53 25.61 -12.71
N SER A 62 -3.73 25.49 -13.28
CA SER A 62 -4.54 24.27 -13.20
C SER A 62 -3.79 23.04 -13.69
N GLY A 63 -3.07 23.15 -14.82
CA GLY A 63 -2.24 22.08 -15.36
C GLY A 63 -1.10 21.67 -14.41
N ILE A 64 -0.40 22.65 -13.80
CA ILE A 64 0.62 22.38 -12.78
C ILE A 64 0.01 21.65 -11.59
N TRP A 65 -1.09 22.16 -11.02
CA TRP A 65 -1.76 21.55 -9.86
C TRP A 65 -2.17 20.10 -10.14
N GLN A 66 -2.74 19.83 -11.33
CA GLN A 66 -3.11 18.47 -11.73
C GLN A 66 -1.89 17.56 -11.85
N THR A 67 -0.80 18.05 -12.45
CA THR A 67 0.43 17.28 -12.62
C THR A 67 1.08 16.97 -11.27
N GLN A 68 1.13 17.97 -10.38
CA GLN A 68 1.64 17.81 -9.02
C GLN A 68 0.81 16.80 -8.22
N GLN A 69 -0.52 16.85 -8.33
CA GLN A 69 -1.40 15.90 -7.65
C GLN A 69 -1.18 14.47 -8.16
N ARG A 70 -1.05 14.28 -9.48
CA ARG A 70 -0.73 12.96 -10.06
C ARG A 70 0.62 12.45 -9.59
N PHE A 71 1.62 13.33 -9.49
CA PHE A 71 2.94 12.97 -8.99
C PHE A 71 2.89 12.49 -7.53
N LEU A 72 2.18 13.21 -6.66
CA LEU A 72 1.98 12.80 -5.27
C LEU A 72 1.24 11.45 -5.16
N GLN A 73 0.19 11.24 -5.95
CA GLN A 73 -0.52 9.96 -6.02
C GLN A 73 0.39 8.82 -6.47
N MET A 74 1.22 9.07 -7.49
CA MET A 74 2.18 8.09 -7.98
C MET A 74 3.22 7.73 -6.91
N GLN A 75 3.73 8.72 -6.16
CA GLN A 75 4.63 8.47 -5.03
C GLN A 75 3.97 7.65 -3.94
N GLU A 76 2.71 7.92 -3.59
CA GLU A 76 2.00 7.16 -2.56
C GLU A 76 1.75 5.71 -3.00
N VAL A 77 1.41 5.50 -4.28
CA VAL A 77 1.27 4.14 -4.84
C VAL A 77 2.60 3.37 -4.77
N GLU A 78 3.73 4.01 -5.13
CA GLU A 78 5.05 3.39 -5.00
C GLU A 78 5.41 3.10 -3.53
N ARG A 79 5.08 4.01 -2.61
CA ARG A 79 5.27 3.81 -1.17
C ARG A 79 4.49 2.60 -0.68
N LEU A 80 3.21 2.50 -1.03
CA LEU A 80 2.32 1.41 -0.65
C LEU A 80 2.76 0.06 -1.24
N LYS A 81 3.29 0.04 -2.47
CA LYS A 81 3.90 -1.16 -3.07
C LYS A 81 5.03 -1.68 -2.18
N VAL A 82 5.99 -0.82 -1.85
CA VAL A 82 7.16 -1.20 -1.03
C VAL A 82 6.73 -1.66 0.36
N GLU A 83 5.80 -0.94 0.99
CA GLU A 83 5.28 -1.30 2.31
C GLU A 83 4.57 -2.66 2.30
N THR A 84 3.71 -2.90 1.31
CA THR A 84 3.00 -4.17 1.13
C THR A 84 3.97 -5.33 0.89
N PHE A 85 4.98 -5.13 0.04
CA PHE A 85 6.02 -6.14 -0.21
C PHE A 85 6.81 -6.46 1.06
N LYS A 86 7.29 -5.43 1.77
CA LYS A 86 8.03 -5.60 3.03
C LYS A 86 7.20 -6.36 4.06
N LYS A 87 5.92 -6.01 4.19
CA LYS A 87 5.01 -6.69 5.11
C LYS A 87 4.85 -8.17 4.72
N ALA A 88 4.61 -8.47 3.45
CA ALA A 88 4.49 -9.85 2.97
C ALA A 88 5.75 -10.69 3.25
N VAL A 89 6.95 -10.13 3.04
CA VAL A 89 8.22 -10.80 3.34
C VAL A 89 8.35 -11.10 4.83
N VAL A 90 8.02 -10.13 5.69
CA VAL A 90 8.08 -10.30 7.16
C VAL A 90 7.07 -11.34 7.62
N ASP A 91 5.84 -11.30 7.11
CA ASP A 91 4.78 -12.24 7.47
C ASP A 91 5.16 -13.66 7.03
N VAL A 92 5.73 -13.84 5.84
CA VAL A 92 6.26 -15.14 5.37
C VAL A 92 7.36 -15.64 6.29
N ALA A 93 8.34 -14.81 6.66
CA ALA A 93 9.43 -15.23 7.55
C ALA A 93 8.91 -15.68 8.92
N LYS A 94 7.94 -14.95 9.49
CA LYS A 94 7.27 -15.32 10.74
C LYS A 94 6.51 -16.64 10.63
N ILE A 95 5.81 -16.87 9.52
CA ILE A 95 5.12 -18.14 9.28
C ILE A 95 6.10 -19.29 9.28
N THR A 96 7.20 -19.17 8.54
CA THR A 96 8.23 -20.20 8.49
C THR A 96 8.75 -20.51 9.89
N ASP A 97 9.07 -19.48 10.70
CA ASP A 97 9.56 -19.66 12.06
C ASP A 97 8.52 -20.35 12.97
N ILE A 98 7.27 -19.91 12.94
CA ILE A 98 6.21 -20.51 13.76
C ILE A 98 5.96 -21.97 13.35
N VAL A 99 5.92 -22.26 12.04
CA VAL A 99 5.71 -23.62 11.53
C VAL A 99 6.85 -24.53 11.97
N SER A 100 8.11 -24.12 11.81
CA SER A 100 9.27 -24.90 12.26
C SER A 100 9.23 -25.15 13.77
N ASN A 101 8.93 -24.13 14.57
CA ASN A 101 8.83 -24.27 16.02
C ASN A 101 7.65 -25.18 16.41
N TYR A 102 6.49 -25.05 15.75
CA TYR A 102 5.34 -25.91 15.98
C TYR A 102 5.67 -27.38 15.72
N GLN A 103 6.29 -27.67 14.57
CA GLN A 103 6.70 -29.02 14.18
C GLN A 103 7.65 -29.65 15.20
N LEU A 104 8.62 -28.87 15.69
CA LEU A 104 9.55 -29.32 16.70
C LEU A 104 8.81 -29.68 18.00
N GLN A 105 7.93 -28.80 18.49
CA GLN A 105 7.19 -29.04 19.73
C GLN A 105 6.26 -30.26 19.61
N ILE A 106 5.50 -30.39 18.51
CA ILE A 106 4.57 -31.51 18.35
C ILE A 106 5.32 -32.84 18.16
N SER A 107 6.46 -32.84 17.46
CA SER A 107 7.33 -34.03 17.33
C SER A 107 7.86 -34.51 18.67
N ILE A 108 8.36 -33.58 19.50
CA ILE A 108 8.84 -33.90 20.85
C ILE A 108 7.69 -34.44 21.71
N ALA A 109 6.48 -33.87 21.59
CA ALA A 109 5.32 -34.38 22.29
C ALA A 109 5.03 -35.84 21.88
N GLU A 110 4.85 -36.11 20.59
CA GLU A 110 4.56 -37.46 20.08
C GLU A 110 5.64 -38.49 20.45
N MET A 111 6.92 -38.10 20.39
CA MET A 111 8.03 -38.94 20.82
C MET A 111 7.94 -39.27 22.33
N ASN A 112 7.63 -38.29 23.19
CA ASN A 112 7.47 -38.55 24.61
C ASN A 112 6.24 -39.40 24.93
N SER A 113 5.13 -39.24 24.20
CA SER A 113 3.98 -40.13 24.26
C SER A 113 4.37 -41.57 23.92
N ALA A 114 5.16 -41.77 22.86
CA ALA A 114 5.66 -43.09 22.48
C ALA A 114 6.57 -43.71 23.57
N ILE A 115 7.48 -42.93 24.15
CA ILE A 115 8.35 -43.38 25.25
C ILE A 115 7.51 -43.75 26.48
N ALA A 116 6.49 -42.97 26.81
CA ALA A 116 5.59 -43.25 27.93
C ALA A 116 4.88 -44.60 27.73
N GLN A 117 4.35 -44.86 26.52
CA GLN A 117 3.74 -46.15 26.18
C GLN A 117 4.72 -47.32 26.27
N MET A 118 5.96 -47.15 25.81
CA MET A 118 7.01 -48.17 25.93
C MET A 118 7.37 -48.44 27.40
N ALA A 119 7.48 -47.40 28.21
CA ALA A 119 7.78 -47.49 29.64
C ALA A 119 6.65 -48.23 30.39
N HIS A 120 5.40 -47.93 30.04
CA HIS A 120 4.23 -48.64 30.56
C HIS A 120 4.31 -50.15 30.27
N GLY A 121 4.58 -50.53 29.01
CA GLY A 121 4.72 -51.93 28.62
C GLY A 121 5.85 -52.66 29.35
N LYS A 122 6.91 -51.94 29.74
CA LYS A 122 8.05 -52.44 30.52
C LYS A 122 7.87 -52.29 32.04
N LYS A 123 6.73 -51.78 32.51
CA LYS A 123 6.44 -51.50 33.93
C LYS A 123 7.46 -50.56 34.59
N ASN A 124 7.97 -49.58 33.85
CA ASN A 124 8.84 -48.53 34.38
C ASN A 124 8.02 -47.27 34.68
N GLU A 125 7.41 -47.23 35.87
CA GLU A 125 6.47 -46.18 36.29
C GLU A 125 7.10 -44.78 36.36
N GLU A 126 8.37 -44.68 36.77
CA GLU A 126 9.08 -43.40 36.87
C GLU A 126 9.28 -42.77 35.49
N LEU A 127 9.78 -43.56 34.53
CA LEU A 127 10.00 -43.10 33.16
C LEU A 127 8.68 -42.79 32.45
N GLU A 128 7.64 -43.58 32.69
CA GLU A 128 6.29 -43.34 32.15
C GLU A 128 5.77 -41.98 32.60
N LYS A 129 5.83 -41.69 33.91
CA LYS A 129 5.34 -40.42 34.46
C LYS A 129 6.10 -39.22 33.90
N VAL A 130 7.44 -39.26 33.91
CA VAL A 130 8.27 -38.17 33.40
C VAL A 130 7.99 -37.92 31.91
N SER A 131 7.81 -38.98 31.13
CA SER A 131 7.53 -38.86 29.70
C SER A 131 6.14 -38.25 29.44
N TRP A 132 5.13 -38.60 30.24
CA TRP A 132 3.81 -37.95 30.14
C TRP A 132 3.82 -36.47 30.56
N ASP A 133 4.62 -36.11 31.56
CA ASP A 133 4.79 -34.70 31.95
C ASP A 133 5.45 -33.89 30.82
N MET A 134 6.49 -34.44 30.18
CA MET A 134 7.13 -33.82 29.02
C MET A 134 6.18 -33.72 27.82
N TYR A 135 5.40 -34.78 27.54
CA TYR A 135 4.39 -34.76 26.48
C TYR A 135 3.44 -33.57 26.64
N ARG A 136 2.84 -33.41 27.82
CA ARG A 136 1.89 -32.32 28.10
C ARG A 136 2.53 -30.94 27.92
N GLU A 137 3.75 -30.76 28.43
CA GLU A 137 4.46 -29.48 28.31
C GLU A 137 4.67 -29.08 26.84
N HIS A 138 5.09 -30.03 26.01
CA HIS A 138 5.35 -29.78 24.59
C HIS A 138 4.05 -29.68 23.77
N GLU A 139 3.01 -30.41 24.13
CA GLU A 139 1.67 -30.29 23.55
C GLU A 139 1.08 -28.89 23.78
N ASP A 140 1.14 -28.37 25.01
CA ASP A 140 0.66 -27.02 25.34
C ASP A 140 1.40 -25.94 24.54
N LYS A 141 2.73 -26.07 24.39
CA LYS A 141 3.54 -25.17 23.56
C LYS A 141 3.14 -25.26 22.09
N ALA A 142 2.94 -26.47 21.57
CA ALA A 142 2.49 -26.68 20.19
C ALA A 142 1.10 -26.08 19.94
N ALA A 143 0.16 -26.26 20.88
CA ALA A 143 -1.18 -25.69 20.79
C ALA A 143 -1.16 -24.16 20.72
N LYS A 144 -0.30 -23.52 21.54
CA LYS A 144 -0.10 -22.07 21.47
C LYS A 144 0.47 -21.62 20.13
N LEU A 145 1.54 -22.26 19.65
CA LEU A 145 2.14 -21.95 18.34
C LEU A 145 1.16 -22.13 17.19
N TYR A 146 0.31 -23.16 17.23
CA TYR A 146 -0.74 -23.37 16.23
C TYR A 146 -1.80 -22.26 16.25
N SER A 147 -2.17 -21.77 17.44
CA SER A 147 -3.05 -20.61 17.58
C SER A 147 -2.42 -19.36 16.96
N ASP A 148 -1.15 -19.09 17.26
CA ASP A 148 -0.40 -17.95 16.73
C ASP A 148 -0.27 -18.04 15.19
N PHE A 149 0.01 -19.24 14.67
CA PHE A 149 0.01 -19.53 13.24
C PHE A 149 -1.33 -19.17 12.58
N ARG A 150 -2.46 -19.63 13.14
CA ARG A 150 -3.78 -19.31 12.59
C ARG A 150 -4.05 -17.81 12.57
N GLY A 151 -3.67 -17.09 13.62
CA GLY A 151 -3.77 -15.63 13.65
C GLY A 151 -2.98 -14.97 12.51
N LEU A 152 -1.74 -15.39 12.32
CA LEU A 152 -0.86 -14.85 11.29
C LEU A 152 -1.34 -15.16 9.86
N ILE A 153 -1.94 -16.34 9.63
CA ILE A 153 -2.56 -16.69 8.34
C ILE A 153 -3.68 -15.70 7.98
N VAL A 154 -4.51 -15.32 8.96
CA VAL A 154 -5.59 -14.35 8.74
C VAL A 154 -5.03 -12.96 8.40
N GLU A 155 -4.00 -12.51 9.13
CA GLU A 155 -3.33 -11.23 8.84
C GLU A 155 -2.69 -11.21 7.45
N LEU A 156 -2.01 -12.30 7.08
CA LEU A 156 -1.38 -12.45 5.77
C LEU A 156 -2.43 -12.51 4.65
N GLY A 157 -3.62 -13.06 4.89
CA GLY A 157 -4.73 -12.98 3.93
C GLY A 157 -5.10 -11.55 3.57
N GLY A 158 -5.10 -10.63 4.54
CA GLY A 158 -5.28 -9.19 4.30
C GLY A 158 -4.12 -8.58 3.51
N THR A 159 -2.88 -8.89 3.89
CA THR A 159 -1.67 -8.46 3.16
C THR A 159 -1.69 -8.97 1.72
N PHE A 160 -2.16 -10.20 1.49
CA PHE A 160 -2.26 -10.85 0.18
C PHE A 160 -3.26 -10.15 -0.74
N ALA A 161 -4.42 -9.74 -0.22
CA ALA A 161 -5.40 -8.98 -0.98
C ALA A 161 -4.79 -7.68 -1.52
N LEU A 162 -4.10 -6.92 -0.67
CA LEU A 162 -3.36 -5.71 -1.08
C LEU A 162 -2.22 -6.04 -2.05
N PHE A 163 -1.48 -7.12 -1.81
CA PHE A 163 -0.40 -7.56 -2.67
C PHE A 163 -0.89 -7.85 -4.10
N SER A 164 -2.06 -8.50 -4.24
CA SER A 164 -2.66 -8.80 -5.55
C SER A 164 -3.10 -7.56 -6.34
N VAL A 165 -3.41 -6.45 -5.66
CA VAL A 165 -3.76 -5.18 -6.31
C VAL A 165 -2.54 -4.53 -6.96
N TYR A 166 -1.39 -4.64 -6.31
CA TYR A 166 -0.19 -3.89 -6.68
C TYR A 166 0.83 -4.68 -7.50
N PHE A 167 0.84 -6.01 -7.38
CA PHE A 167 1.87 -6.88 -7.96
C PHE A 167 1.31 -7.78 -9.05
N LYS A 168 2.21 -8.26 -9.93
CA LYS A 168 1.85 -9.18 -11.02
C LYS A 168 1.37 -10.53 -10.46
N PRO A 169 0.48 -11.24 -11.18
CA PRO A 169 -0.06 -12.54 -10.75
C PRO A 169 1.00 -13.55 -10.32
N ILE A 170 2.14 -13.61 -11.03
CA ILE A 170 3.21 -14.56 -10.71
C ILE A 170 3.77 -14.41 -9.29
N LEU A 171 3.86 -13.18 -8.75
CA LEU A 171 4.34 -12.96 -7.39
C LEU A 171 3.25 -13.34 -6.36
N THR A 172 2.00 -13.06 -6.69
CA THR A 172 0.83 -13.46 -5.90
C THR A 172 0.72 -14.99 -5.83
N GLU A 173 0.94 -15.69 -6.94
CA GLU A 173 0.97 -17.16 -6.98
C GLU A 173 2.10 -17.75 -6.13
N SER A 174 3.30 -17.16 -6.17
CA SER A 174 4.40 -17.58 -5.30
C SER A 174 4.05 -17.46 -3.82
N LEU A 175 3.44 -16.34 -3.41
CA LEU A 175 3.01 -16.13 -2.03
C LEU A 175 1.91 -17.12 -1.62
N HIS A 176 0.97 -17.42 -2.54
CA HIS A 176 -0.05 -18.43 -2.31
C HIS A 176 0.55 -19.83 -2.13
N ARG A 177 1.54 -20.22 -2.96
CA ARG A 177 2.25 -21.50 -2.81
C ARG A 177 2.94 -21.62 -1.47
N ILE A 178 3.64 -20.58 -1.02
CA ILE A 178 4.30 -20.55 0.30
C ILE A 178 3.26 -20.78 1.42
N LEU A 179 2.10 -20.13 1.32
CA LEU A 179 1.00 -20.31 2.27
C LEU A 179 0.46 -21.74 2.30
N THR A 180 0.26 -22.35 1.13
CA THR A 180 -0.17 -23.75 1.02
C THR A 180 0.88 -24.70 1.59
N MET A 181 2.16 -24.47 1.30
CA MET A 181 3.27 -25.25 1.87
C MET A 181 3.31 -25.11 3.39
N ALA A 182 3.15 -23.91 3.93
CA ALA A 182 3.11 -23.68 5.38
C ALA A 182 1.94 -24.42 6.05
N HIS A 183 0.77 -24.48 5.42
CA HIS A 183 -0.36 -25.27 5.92
C HIS A 183 -0.06 -26.77 5.91
N GLY A 184 0.44 -27.30 4.79
CA GLY A 184 0.82 -28.72 4.69
C GLY A 184 2.00 -29.08 5.60
N ALA A 185 2.78 -28.08 6.01
CA ALA A 185 3.87 -28.22 6.96
C ALA A 185 3.40 -28.15 8.42
N ALA A 186 2.24 -27.56 8.70
CA ALA A 186 1.59 -27.70 10.01
C ALA A 186 0.95 -29.10 10.21
N GLU A 187 0.98 -29.99 9.20
CA GLU A 187 0.51 -31.37 9.35
C GLU A 187 1.60 -32.25 9.97
N LEU A 188 1.21 -33.06 10.96
CA LEU A 188 2.09 -34.04 11.59
C LEU A 188 2.56 -35.09 10.57
N LYS A 189 3.88 -35.28 10.42
CA LYS A 189 4.47 -36.22 9.44
C LYS A 189 4.73 -37.61 10.00
N MET A 190 4.73 -37.77 11.31
CA MET A 190 4.94 -39.05 11.97
C MET A 190 4.05 -39.14 13.22
N SER A 191 3.27 -40.21 13.29
CA SER A 191 2.38 -40.49 14.43
C SER A 191 3.13 -41.09 15.62
N SER A 192 2.57 -41.00 16.83
CA SER A 192 3.08 -41.71 18.02
C SER A 192 3.36 -43.20 17.77
N ALA A 193 2.54 -43.88 16.95
CA ALA A 193 2.74 -45.29 16.64
C ALA A 193 4.00 -45.55 15.81
N GLU A 194 4.27 -44.71 14.81
CA GLU A 194 5.48 -44.79 13.98
C GLU A 194 6.73 -44.38 14.78
N PHE A 195 6.62 -43.37 15.65
CA PHE A 195 7.67 -43.05 16.61
C PHE A 195 7.99 -44.26 17.49
N ARG A 196 6.98 -44.92 18.04
CA ARG A 196 7.16 -46.11 18.89
C ARG A 196 7.88 -47.23 18.17
N GLU A 197 7.45 -47.57 16.95
CA GLU A 197 8.09 -48.63 16.15
C GLU A 197 9.59 -48.36 15.95
N ARG A 198 9.95 -47.10 15.64
CA ARG A 198 11.35 -46.70 15.43
C ARG A 198 12.15 -46.69 16.73
N LEU A 199 11.57 -46.15 17.80
CA LEU A 199 12.21 -46.14 19.12
C LEU A 199 12.49 -47.57 19.60
N GLU A 200 11.54 -48.49 19.40
CA GLU A 200 11.70 -49.92 19.72
C GLU A 200 12.78 -50.58 18.85
N ALA A 201 12.83 -50.26 17.55
CA ALA A 201 13.85 -50.78 16.65
C ALA A 201 15.27 -50.37 17.06
N GLU A 202 15.50 -49.10 17.42
CA GLU A 202 16.81 -48.63 17.89
C GLU A 202 17.13 -49.13 19.30
N TYR A 203 16.12 -49.24 20.18
CA TYR A 203 16.29 -49.85 21.51
C TYR A 203 16.78 -51.29 21.43
N ASN A 204 16.24 -52.07 20.48
CA ASN A 204 16.63 -53.46 20.27
C ASN A 204 18.07 -53.61 19.74
N LYS A 205 18.67 -52.54 19.21
CA LYS A 205 20.10 -52.51 18.83
C LYS A 205 21.03 -52.24 20.02
N GLY A 206 20.48 -52.00 21.22
CA GLY A 206 21.25 -51.79 22.45
C GLY A 206 21.65 -50.35 22.72
N HIS A 207 21.10 -49.39 21.97
CA HIS A 207 21.33 -47.96 22.18
C HIS A 207 20.63 -47.49 23.47
N ASP A 208 21.14 -46.44 24.11
CA ASP A 208 20.46 -45.84 25.25
C ASP A 208 19.35 -44.87 24.82
N LEU A 209 18.48 -44.48 25.77
CA LEU A 209 17.30 -43.66 25.46
C LEU A 209 17.64 -42.28 24.86
N ASN A 210 18.76 -41.68 25.26
CA ASN A 210 19.17 -40.38 24.73
C ASN A 210 19.69 -40.51 23.30
N GLU A 211 20.47 -41.55 23.02
CA GLU A 211 20.93 -41.88 21.68
C GLU A 211 19.75 -42.18 20.74
N ILE A 212 18.80 -42.99 21.20
CA ILE A 212 17.58 -43.34 20.45
C ILE A 212 16.75 -42.09 20.14
N ARG A 213 16.56 -41.20 21.14
CA ARG A 213 15.86 -39.91 20.94
C ARG A 213 16.52 -39.08 19.87
N GLN A 214 17.85 -38.98 19.88
CA GLN A 214 18.60 -38.23 18.88
C GLN A 214 18.47 -38.84 17.48
N ILE A 215 18.61 -40.16 17.35
CA ILE A 215 18.53 -40.87 16.07
C ILE A 215 17.13 -40.74 15.46
N VAL A 216 16.09 -40.98 16.24
CA VAL A 216 14.70 -40.91 15.77
C VAL A 216 14.30 -39.45 15.50
N GLY A 217 14.79 -38.50 16.30
CA GLY A 217 14.63 -37.06 16.05
C GLY A 217 15.26 -36.62 14.73
N GLN A 218 16.52 -37.00 14.47
CA GLN A 218 17.19 -36.71 13.19
C GLN A 218 16.42 -37.30 12.01
N HIS A 219 15.90 -38.52 12.14
CA HIS A 219 15.09 -39.11 11.08
C HIS A 219 13.80 -38.30 10.84
N TYR A 220 13.12 -37.86 11.89
CA TYR A 220 11.96 -36.99 11.76
C TYR A 220 12.31 -35.68 11.05
N ASP A 221 13.45 -35.06 11.38
CA ASP A 221 13.92 -33.83 10.73
C ASP A 221 14.14 -34.04 9.23
N THR A 222 14.63 -35.21 8.80
CA THR A 222 14.78 -35.52 7.36
C THR A 222 13.45 -35.66 6.60
N LEU A 223 12.32 -35.82 7.29
CA LEU A 223 11.00 -35.81 6.63
C LEU A 223 10.57 -34.38 6.20
N TRP A 224 11.31 -33.37 6.64
CA TRP A 224 11.08 -31.96 6.35
C TRP A 224 12.02 -31.37 5.29
N ASP A 225 13.07 -32.11 4.89
CA ASP A 225 13.96 -31.72 3.78
C ASP A 225 13.25 -31.96 2.43
N VAL A 226 12.74 -30.87 1.82
CA VAL A 226 12.22 -30.81 0.44
C VAL A 226 12.98 -29.75 -0.36
#